data_AF-A0A7S1RMC8-F1
#
_entry.id   AF-A0A7S1RMC8-F1
#
_cell.length_a   1.000
_cell.length_b   1.000
_cell.length_c   1.000
_cell.angle_alpha   90.00
_cell.angle_beta   90.00
_cell.angle_gamma   90.00
#
_symmetry.space_group_name_H-M   'P 1'
#
loop_
_entity.id
_entity.type
_entity.pdbx_description
1 polymer ?
#
loop_
_entity_poly.entity_id
_entity_poly.type
_entity_poly.pdbx_seq_one_letter_code
_entity_poly.pdbx_strand_id
1 'polypeptide(L)'
;TPSDNWAVPLMSAVFWPSLLCFGVFPWLRRWSYELFRHTHYMSVVLVPALLWHATNAWYFVLPGTVLWTVDRVLRLLGACEVVRLQGLQALSADCWTSAGPGRPPWPAPELVTRVSFRWPGQARAHSPGMYVLVNLPQLSLHEWHPFSLSSAPSDASATLHVKSMGEGTF
;
A
#
# COMPACT_ATOMS: atom_id res chain seq x y z
N THR A 1 -16.00 -15.04 41.98
CA THR A 1 -17.27 -15.28 41.26
C THR A 1 -17.08 -14.98 39.79
N PRO A 2 -17.90 -15.52 38.87
CA PRO A 2 -17.88 -15.16 37.44
C PRO A 2 -18.22 -13.68 37.13
N SER A 3 -18.32 -12.82 38.15
CA SER A 3 -18.84 -11.45 38.10
C SER A 3 -17.83 -10.40 37.66
N ASP A 4 -16.54 -10.71 37.58
CA ASP A 4 -15.49 -9.69 37.45
C ASP A 4 -14.82 -9.71 36.06
N ASN A 5 -15.48 -10.29 35.05
CA ASN A 5 -14.92 -10.38 33.71
C ASN A 5 -15.30 -9.17 32.84
N TRP A 6 -15.01 -7.97 33.35
CA TRP A 6 -15.22 -6.69 32.66
C TRP A 6 -14.45 -6.58 31.33
N ALA A 7 -13.42 -7.43 31.14
CA ALA A 7 -12.68 -7.51 29.89
C ALA A 7 -13.50 -8.14 28.74
N VAL A 8 -14.56 -8.91 29.02
CA VAL A 8 -15.45 -9.50 27.99
C VAL A 8 -16.30 -8.43 27.28
N PRO A 9 -17.07 -7.57 27.98
CA PRO A 9 -17.82 -6.51 27.32
C PRO A 9 -16.89 -5.49 26.64
N LEU A 10 -15.72 -5.20 27.23
CA LEU A 10 -14.69 -4.36 26.60
C LEU A 10 -14.25 -4.96 25.25
N MET A 11 -13.84 -6.23 25.24
CA MET A 11 -13.40 -6.90 24.01
C MET A 11 -14.52 -6.97 22.97
N SER A 12 -15.76 -7.20 23.40
CA SER A 12 -16.94 -7.21 22.52
C SER A 12 -17.16 -5.84 21.87
N ALA A 13 -17.00 -4.76 22.62
CA ALA A 13 -17.16 -3.38 22.13
C ALA A 13 -16.09 -2.99 21.10
N VAL A 14 -14.90 -3.61 21.12
CA VAL A 14 -13.84 -3.38 20.12
C VAL A 14 -13.98 -4.33 18.93
N PHE A 15 -14.29 -5.60 19.20
CA PHE A 15 -14.34 -6.66 18.19
C PHE A 15 -15.45 -6.45 17.17
N TRP A 16 -16.69 -6.21 17.62
CA TRP A 16 -17.84 -6.12 16.72
C TRP A 16 -17.74 -4.94 15.73
N PRO A 17 -17.38 -3.71 16.14
CA PRO A 17 -17.14 -2.63 15.20
C PRO A 17 -15.99 -2.93 14.25
N SER A 18 -14.89 -3.52 14.75
CA SER A 18 -13.75 -3.86 13.88
C SER A 18 -14.12 -4.89 12.82
N LEU A 19 -14.93 -5.91 13.18
CA LEU A 19 -15.41 -6.91 12.24
C LEU A 19 -16.31 -6.30 11.15
N LEU A 20 -17.20 -5.37 11.53
CA LEU A 20 -18.01 -4.62 10.57
C LEU A 20 -17.12 -3.79 9.64
N CYS A 21 -16.10 -3.13 10.19
CA CYS A 21 -15.15 -2.37 9.39
C CYS A 21 -14.44 -3.28 8.35
N PHE A 22 -13.95 -4.43 8.77
CA PHE A 22 -13.27 -5.38 7.89
C PHE A 22 -14.19 -6.04 6.86
N GLY A 23 -15.46 -6.26 7.19
CA GLY A 23 -16.41 -6.88 6.27
C GLY A 23 -16.95 -5.92 5.22
N VAL A 24 -17.30 -4.69 5.62
CA VAL A 24 -18.05 -3.75 4.78
C VAL A 24 -17.13 -2.82 3.99
N PHE A 25 -16.09 -2.25 4.61
CA PHE A 25 -15.27 -1.25 3.94
C PHE A 25 -14.46 -1.74 2.73
N PRO A 26 -14.07 -3.03 2.58
CA PRO A 26 -13.47 -3.51 1.33
C PRO A 26 -14.38 -3.36 0.11
N TRP A 27 -15.71 -3.47 0.29
CA TRP A 27 -16.68 -3.24 -0.78
C TRP A 27 -16.77 -1.76 -1.18
N LEU A 28 -16.56 -0.88 -0.20
CA LEU A 28 -16.56 0.57 -0.37
C LEU A 28 -15.19 1.13 -0.83
N ARG A 29 -14.14 0.31 -0.89
CA ARG A 29 -12.79 0.72 -1.30
C ARG A 29 -12.76 1.43 -2.66
N ARG A 30 -13.61 1.00 -3.61
CA ARG A 30 -13.71 1.61 -4.95
C ARG A 30 -14.35 2.99 -4.96
N TRP A 31 -15.12 3.33 -3.91
CA TRP A 31 -15.82 4.59 -3.78
C TRP A 31 -15.02 5.60 -2.95
N SER A 32 -14.36 5.12 -1.88
CA SER A 32 -13.45 5.94 -1.07
C SER A 32 -12.33 5.06 -0.51
N TYR A 33 -11.15 5.17 -1.10
CA TYR A 33 -9.96 4.50 -0.60
C TYR A 33 -9.53 5.04 0.76
N GLU A 34 -9.68 6.35 0.96
CA GLU A 34 -9.35 7.03 2.23
C GLU A 34 -10.15 6.48 3.40
N LEU A 35 -11.47 6.33 3.27
CA LEU A 35 -12.31 5.77 4.32
C LEU A 35 -11.93 4.31 4.62
N PHE A 36 -11.74 3.51 3.57
CA PHE A 36 -11.27 2.14 3.70
C PHE A 36 -9.94 2.08 4.47
N ARG A 37 -8.97 2.93 4.12
CA ARG A 37 -7.65 2.99 4.76
C ARG A 37 -7.75 3.31 6.26
N HIS A 38 -8.43 4.39 6.63
CA HIS A 38 -8.53 4.82 8.03
C HIS A 38 -9.20 3.75 8.90
N THR A 39 -10.32 3.20 8.43
CA THR A 39 -11.06 2.16 9.17
C THR A 39 -10.25 0.87 9.29
N HIS A 40 -9.45 0.53 8.28
CA HIS A 40 -8.56 -0.62 8.34
C HIS A 40 -7.42 -0.44 9.35
N TYR A 41 -6.86 0.78 9.48
CA TYR A 41 -5.82 1.07 10.49
C TYR A 41 -6.32 0.98 11.93
N MET A 42 -7.60 1.23 12.18
CA MET A 42 -8.17 1.09 13.54
C MET A 42 -8.07 -0.33 14.09
N SER A 43 -7.85 -1.32 13.23
CA SER A 43 -7.61 -2.71 13.63
C SER A 43 -6.39 -2.88 14.53
N VAL A 44 -5.44 -1.95 14.52
CA VAL A 44 -4.26 -2.02 15.41
C VAL A 44 -4.68 -2.03 16.88
N VAL A 45 -5.85 -1.47 17.22
CA VAL A 45 -6.43 -1.48 18.57
C VAL A 45 -6.84 -2.89 19.03
N LEU A 46 -7.08 -3.83 18.10
CA LEU A 46 -7.41 -5.22 18.46
C LEU A 46 -6.26 -5.93 19.15
N VAL A 47 -5.02 -5.59 18.83
CA VAL A 47 -3.83 -6.23 19.41
C VAL A 47 -3.72 -5.96 20.93
N PRO A 48 -3.68 -4.69 21.41
CA PRO A 48 -3.68 -4.43 22.84
C PRO A 48 -4.98 -4.89 23.52
N ALA A 49 -6.15 -4.78 22.88
CA ALA A 49 -7.41 -5.27 23.42
C ALA A 49 -7.37 -6.80 23.66
N LEU A 50 -6.80 -7.56 22.73
CA LEU A 50 -6.63 -9.00 22.85
C LEU A 50 -5.64 -9.38 23.96
N LEU A 51 -4.51 -8.69 24.06
CA LEU A 51 -3.53 -8.90 25.13
C LEU A 51 -4.11 -8.59 26.51
N TRP A 52 -5.00 -7.60 26.59
CA TRP A 52 -5.71 -7.24 27.81
C TRP A 52 -6.81 -8.25 28.18
N HIS A 53 -7.52 -8.77 27.16
CA HIS A 53 -8.62 -9.72 27.36
C HIS A 53 -8.14 -11.11 27.79
N ALA A 54 -7.04 -11.59 27.19
CA ALA A 54 -6.55 -12.94 27.40
C ALA A 54 -5.09 -12.91 27.86
N THR A 55 -4.86 -13.27 29.12
CA THR A 55 -3.53 -13.32 29.76
C THR A 55 -2.52 -14.18 28.99
N ASN A 56 -3.00 -15.19 28.27
CA ASN A 56 -2.20 -16.13 27.49
C ASN A 56 -2.13 -15.78 25.99
N ALA A 57 -2.72 -14.67 25.53
CA ALA A 57 -2.67 -14.32 24.11
C ALA A 57 -1.27 -13.94 23.63
N TRP A 58 -0.38 -13.53 24.54
CA TRP A 58 0.93 -12.98 24.18
C TRP A 58 1.78 -13.94 23.34
N TYR A 59 1.83 -15.24 23.64
CA TYR A 59 2.69 -16.16 22.88
C TYR A 59 2.14 -16.46 21.47
N PHE A 60 0.85 -16.23 21.21
CA PHE A 60 0.27 -16.32 19.87
C PHE A 60 0.48 -15.05 19.05
N VAL A 61 0.43 -13.88 19.71
CA VAL A 61 0.48 -12.56 19.05
C VAL A 61 1.92 -12.07 18.88
N LEU A 62 2.82 -12.43 19.80
CA LEU A 62 4.20 -11.95 19.85
C LEU A 62 4.98 -12.26 18.56
N PRO A 63 4.99 -13.49 17.99
CA PRO A 63 5.78 -13.77 16.79
C PRO A 63 5.36 -12.90 15.59
N GLY A 64 4.04 -12.76 15.37
CA GLY A 64 3.50 -11.96 14.28
C GLY A 64 3.74 -10.46 14.45
N THR A 65 3.56 -9.94 15.66
CA THR A 65 3.80 -8.51 15.96
C THR A 65 5.28 -8.15 15.89
N VAL A 66 6.18 -9.01 16.38
CA VAL A 66 7.63 -8.81 16.24
C VAL A 66 8.03 -8.82 14.76
N LEU A 67 7.58 -9.81 13.98
CA LEU A 67 7.90 -9.86 12.55
C LEU A 67 7.38 -8.62 11.80
N TRP A 68 6.13 -8.22 12.08
CA TRP A 68 5.53 -7.03 11.47
C TRP A 68 6.28 -5.74 11.83
N THR A 69 6.62 -5.54 13.12
CA THR A 69 7.36 -4.36 13.56
C THR A 69 8.77 -4.31 12.95
N VAL A 70 9.47 -5.44 12.88
CA VAL A 70 10.79 -5.52 12.21
C VAL A 70 10.67 -5.17 10.73
N ASP A 71 9.71 -5.74 9.99
CA ASP A 71 9.48 -5.38 8.58
C ASP A 71 9.16 -3.88 8.41
N ARG A 72 8.32 -3.31 9.28
CA ARG A 72 8.01 -1.87 9.26
C ARG A 72 9.25 -1.01 9.52
N VAL A 73 10.08 -1.36 10.50
CA VAL A 73 11.32 -0.63 10.80
C VAL A 73 12.28 -0.71 9.62
N LEU A 74 12.51 -1.89 9.05
CA LEU A 74 13.38 -2.04 7.87
C LEU A 74 12.90 -1.20 6.69
N ARG A 75 11.58 -1.17 6.45
CA ARG A 75 10.98 -0.33 5.40
C ARG A 75 11.13 1.16 5.69
N LEU A 76 10.94 1.60 6.94
CA LEU A 76 11.12 2.99 7.33
C LEU A 76 12.56 3.44 7.15
N LEU A 77 13.53 2.60 7.53
CA LEU A 77 14.95 2.87 7.35
C LEU A 77 15.34 2.92 5.86
N GLY A 78 14.74 2.06 5.03
CA GLY A 78 14.94 2.08 3.57
C GLY A 78 14.20 3.21 2.85
N ALA A 79 13.08 3.68 3.40
CA ALA A 79 12.22 4.73 2.84
C ALA A 79 12.81 6.15 2.95
N CYS A 80 13.89 6.34 3.72
CA CYS A 80 14.50 7.65 3.92
C CYS A 80 15.30 8.16 2.71
N GLU A 81 15.40 7.41 1.60
CA GLU A 81 16.09 7.87 0.41
C GLU A 81 15.17 8.79 -0.43
N VAL A 82 15.30 10.10 -0.23
CA VAL A 82 14.64 11.09 -1.07
C VAL A 82 15.32 11.14 -2.43
N VAL A 83 14.56 10.82 -3.47
CA VAL A 83 15.05 10.75 -4.84
C VAL A 83 14.72 12.04 -5.59
N ARG A 84 15.69 12.55 -6.38
CA ARG A 84 15.44 13.71 -7.24
C ARG A 84 14.74 13.27 -8.52
N LEU A 85 13.52 13.76 -8.70
CA LEU A 85 12.77 13.60 -9.94
C LEU A 85 13.43 14.43 -11.06
N GLN A 86 13.64 13.80 -12.21
CA GLN A 86 14.23 14.44 -13.39
C GLN A 86 13.17 14.87 -14.38
N GLY A 87 12.10 14.09 -14.53
CA GLY A 87 11.03 14.39 -15.47
C GLY A 87 9.78 13.56 -15.23
N LEU A 88 8.65 14.16 -15.60
CA LEU A 88 7.35 13.52 -15.70
C LEU A 88 6.83 13.77 -17.10
N GLN A 89 6.46 12.71 -17.80
CA GLN A 89 5.92 12.80 -19.15
C GLN A 89 4.65 11.98 -19.26
N ALA A 90 3.54 12.64 -19.61
CA ALA A 90 2.31 11.97 -19.97
C ALA A 90 2.47 11.39 -21.39
N LEU A 91 2.23 10.09 -21.52
CA LEU A 91 2.28 9.35 -22.76
C LEU A 91 0.92 8.72 -23.02
N SER A 92 0.53 8.68 -24.29
CA SER A 92 -0.54 7.82 -24.78
C SER A 92 0.09 6.63 -25.50
N ALA A 93 -0.23 5.43 -25.06
CA ALA A 93 0.17 4.21 -25.74
C ALA A 93 -1.00 3.73 -26.60
N ASP A 94 -0.76 3.55 -27.89
CA ASP A 94 -1.74 2.97 -28.83
C ASP A 94 -1.80 1.45 -28.62
N CYS A 95 -2.36 1.05 -27.48
CA CYS A 95 -2.55 -0.33 -27.13
C CYS A 95 -3.86 -0.82 -27.75
N TRP A 96 -3.78 -1.80 -28.66
CA TRP A 96 -4.95 -2.60 -29.09
C TRP A 96 -5.40 -3.52 -27.95
N THR A 97 -5.86 -2.98 -26.82
CA THR A 97 -6.50 -3.81 -25.81
C THR A 97 -7.94 -4.05 -26.22
N SER A 98 -8.28 -5.31 -26.44
CA SER A 98 -9.65 -5.79 -26.64
C SER A 98 -10.56 -5.31 -25.50
N ALA A 99 -11.81 -5.00 -25.85
CA ALA A 99 -12.85 -4.51 -24.97
C ALA A 99 -12.85 -5.26 -23.62
N GLY A 100 -12.64 -4.52 -22.53
CA GLY A 100 -12.76 -4.99 -21.16
C GLY A 100 -13.88 -4.24 -20.43
N PRO A 101 -14.33 -4.72 -19.26
CA PRO A 101 -15.37 -4.03 -18.48
C PRO A 101 -14.96 -2.58 -18.20
N GLY A 102 -15.74 -1.62 -18.71
CA GLY A 102 -15.46 -0.18 -18.58
C GLY A 102 -14.55 0.44 -19.65
N ARG A 103 -14.14 -0.30 -20.70
CA ARG A 103 -13.41 0.25 -21.85
C ARG A 103 -14.33 0.45 -23.07
N PRO A 104 -14.08 1.47 -23.91
CA PRO A 104 -14.83 1.65 -25.15
C PRO A 104 -14.67 0.46 -26.09
N PRO A 105 -15.65 0.18 -26.96
CA PRO A 105 -15.56 -0.88 -27.97
C PRO A 105 -14.59 -0.55 -29.13
N TRP A 106 -14.09 0.69 -29.22
CA TRP A 106 -13.09 1.12 -30.20
C TRP A 106 -11.68 1.23 -29.57
N PRO A 107 -10.60 1.23 -30.38
CA PRO A 107 -9.24 1.44 -29.88
C PRO A 107 -9.15 2.77 -29.13
N ALA A 108 -8.88 2.72 -27.84
CA ALA A 108 -8.67 3.89 -27.00
C ALA A 108 -7.22 3.92 -26.53
N PRO A 109 -6.53 5.07 -26.61
CA PRO A 109 -5.15 5.17 -26.14
C PRO A 109 -5.10 4.91 -24.63
N GLU A 110 -4.14 4.10 -24.21
CA GLU A 110 -3.87 3.88 -22.80
C GLU A 110 -2.99 5.00 -22.27
N LEU A 111 -3.45 5.69 -21.23
CA LEU A 111 -2.71 6.79 -20.62
C LEU A 111 -1.66 6.21 -19.66
N VAL A 112 -0.40 6.57 -19.89
CA VAL A 112 0.76 6.12 -19.10
C VAL A 112 1.60 7.33 -18.71
N THR A 113 1.97 7.44 -17.45
CA THR A 113 2.91 8.46 -16.97
C THR A 113 4.30 7.87 -16.88
N ARG A 114 5.23 8.38 -17.68
CA ARG A 114 6.65 8.08 -17.56
C ARG A 114 7.26 8.95 -16.47
N VAL A 115 7.84 8.31 -15.47
CA VAL A 115 8.55 8.97 -14.37
C VAL A 115 10.03 8.67 -14.51
N SER A 116 10.85 9.70 -14.70
CA SER A 116 12.31 9.57 -14.71
C SER A 116 12.93 10.20 -13.47
N PHE A 117 13.87 9.48 -12.86
CA PHE A 117 14.52 9.93 -11.64
C PHE A 117 15.93 9.37 -11.53
N ARG A 118 16.72 9.99 -10.64
CA ARG A 118 18.07 9.53 -10.33
C ARG A 118 18.22 9.37 -8.83
N TRP A 119 18.70 8.21 -8.40
CA TRP A 119 19.01 7.95 -6.99
C TRP A 119 20.48 7.56 -6.82
N PRO A 120 21.13 7.95 -5.71
CA PRO A 120 22.52 7.61 -5.42
C PRO A 120 22.83 6.10 -5.49
N GLY A 121 21.88 5.24 -5.10
CA GLY A 121 22.04 3.78 -5.08
C GLY A 121 21.99 3.07 -6.44
N GLN A 122 21.74 3.77 -7.54
CA GLN A 122 21.45 3.17 -8.86
C GLN A 122 22.53 2.18 -9.34
N ALA A 123 23.80 2.52 -9.13
CA ALA A 123 24.92 1.69 -9.58
C ALA A 123 25.17 0.44 -8.73
N ARG A 124 24.63 0.37 -7.50
CA ARG A 124 24.92 -0.74 -6.55
C ARG A 124 23.78 -1.76 -6.42
N ALA A 125 22.57 -1.45 -6.88
CA ALA A 125 21.38 -2.21 -6.48
C ALA A 125 20.35 -2.49 -7.59
N HIS A 126 20.58 -2.06 -8.84
CA HIS A 126 19.62 -2.29 -9.92
C HIS A 126 19.97 -3.52 -10.75
N SER A 127 19.10 -4.53 -10.74
CA SER A 127 19.14 -5.67 -11.67
C SER A 127 17.89 -5.68 -12.56
N PRO A 128 17.98 -6.20 -13.80
CA PRO A 128 16.82 -6.26 -14.69
C PRO A 128 15.67 -7.05 -14.05
N GLY A 129 14.44 -6.54 -14.20
CA GLY A 129 13.22 -7.17 -13.64
C GLY A 129 12.93 -6.81 -12.18
N MET A 130 13.75 -5.97 -11.54
CA MET A 130 13.45 -5.45 -10.20
C MET A 130 12.32 -4.41 -10.21
N TYR A 131 11.69 -4.25 -9.05
CA TYR A 131 10.70 -3.22 -8.78
C TYR A 131 11.14 -2.36 -7.60
N VAL A 132 10.57 -1.17 -7.52
CA VAL A 132 10.76 -0.24 -6.41
C VAL A 132 9.43 0.12 -5.80
N LEU A 133 9.45 0.48 -4.52
CA LEU A 133 8.29 1.05 -3.84
C LEU A 133 8.41 2.57 -3.90
N VAL A 134 7.39 3.24 -4.41
CA VAL A 134 7.35 4.71 -4.54
C VAL A 134 6.32 5.28 -3.58
N ASN A 135 6.72 6.32 -2.86
CA ASN A 135 5.83 7.16 -2.05
C ASN A 135 5.83 8.58 -2.61
N LEU A 136 4.63 9.17 -2.70
CA LEU A 136 4.44 10.56 -3.08
C LEU A 136 3.95 11.34 -1.85
N PRO A 137 4.84 12.01 -1.10
CA PRO A 137 4.48 12.64 0.18
C PRO A 137 3.44 13.77 0.03
N GLN A 138 3.26 14.30 -1.18
CA GLN A 138 2.22 15.28 -1.50
C GLN A 138 0.81 14.68 -1.50
N LEU A 139 0.68 13.35 -1.70
CA LEU A 139 -0.59 12.64 -1.66
C LEU A 139 -0.77 11.92 -0.31
N SER A 140 0.24 11.16 0.11
CA SER A 140 0.20 10.38 1.35
C SER A 140 1.61 10.06 1.83
N LEU A 141 1.85 10.16 3.14
CA LEU A 141 3.13 9.79 3.78
C LEU A 141 3.29 8.29 4.02
N HIS A 142 2.19 7.53 3.92
CA HIS A 142 2.14 6.14 4.36
C HIS A 142 1.89 5.14 3.22
N GLU A 143 1.64 5.64 2.01
CA GLU A 143 1.32 4.81 0.86
C GLU A 143 2.54 4.56 -0.01
N TRP A 144 2.89 3.29 -0.15
CA TRP A 144 4.03 2.83 -0.94
C TRP A 144 3.52 1.90 -2.02
N HIS A 145 3.71 2.28 -3.28
CA HIS A 145 3.20 1.54 -4.42
C HIS A 145 4.34 0.86 -5.18
N PRO A 146 4.23 -0.44 -5.49
CA PRO A 146 5.25 -1.15 -6.24
C PRO A 146 5.16 -0.83 -7.73
N PHE A 147 6.29 -0.45 -8.32
CA PHE A 147 6.41 -0.26 -9.76
C PHE A 147 7.69 -0.91 -10.28
N SER A 148 7.56 -1.62 -11.41
CA SER A 148 8.71 -2.23 -12.08
C SER A 148 9.59 -1.17 -12.72
N LEU A 149 10.90 -1.31 -12.57
CA LEU A 149 11.88 -0.48 -13.26
C LEU A 149 11.94 -0.87 -14.73
N SER A 150 11.63 0.06 -15.62
CA SER A 150 11.65 -0.17 -17.07
C SER A 150 13.00 0.22 -17.73
N SER A 151 13.88 0.89 -17.00
CA SER A 151 15.22 1.27 -17.45
C SER A 151 16.25 0.16 -17.21
N ALA A 152 17.30 0.13 -18.02
CA ALA A 152 18.41 -0.79 -17.82
C ALA A 152 19.29 -0.35 -16.63
N PRO A 153 20.01 -1.28 -15.97
CA PRO A 153 21.03 -0.95 -14.97
C PRO A 153 22.15 -0.04 -15.49
N SER A 154 22.44 -0.10 -16.79
CA SER A 154 23.44 0.74 -17.46
C SER A 154 22.96 2.17 -17.73
N ASP A 155 21.66 2.45 -17.62
CA ASP A 155 21.12 3.77 -17.93
C ASP A 155 21.49 4.76 -16.83
N ALA A 156 21.73 6.01 -17.21
CA ALA A 156 22.09 7.08 -16.27
C ALA A 156 20.95 7.49 -15.31
N SER A 157 19.72 7.07 -15.59
CA SER A 157 18.50 7.42 -14.85
C SER A 157 17.53 6.24 -14.79
N ALA A 158 16.84 6.05 -13.66
CA ALA A 158 15.73 5.11 -13.59
C ALA A 158 14.51 5.65 -14.31
N THR A 159 13.73 4.74 -14.88
CA THR A 159 12.41 5.06 -15.44
C THR A 159 11.35 4.09 -14.92
N LEU A 160 10.18 4.64 -14.62
CA LEU A 160 8.94 3.89 -14.35
C LEU A 160 7.89 4.28 -15.38
N HIS A 161 7.01 3.34 -15.71
CA HIS A 161 5.82 3.58 -16.52
C HIS A 161 4.59 3.25 -15.67
N VAL A 162 3.89 4.30 -15.22
CA VAL A 162 2.72 4.19 -14.35
C VAL A 162 1.47 4.32 -15.21
N LYS A 163 0.72 3.21 -15.35
CA LYS A 163 -0.55 3.19 -16.07
C LYS A 163 -1.63 3.95 -15.30
N SER A 164 -2.41 4.77 -16.01
CA SER A 164 -3.63 5.35 -15.46
C SER A 164 -4.71 4.27 -15.29
N MET A 165 -5.30 4.21 -14.11
CA MET A 165 -6.41 3.30 -13.81
C MET A 165 -7.78 3.89 -14.18
N GLY A 166 -7.81 5.13 -14.69
CA GLY A 166 -9.02 5.89 -14.98
C GLY A 166 -9.18 7.12 -14.08
N GLU A 167 -10.19 7.93 -14.36
CA GLU A 167 -10.52 9.08 -13.53
C GLU A 167 -11.22 8.62 -12.24
N GLY A 168 -10.77 9.12 -11.09
CA GLY A 168 -11.34 8.75 -9.78
C GLY A 168 -11.00 7.33 -9.32
N THR A 169 -10.21 6.58 -10.08
CA THR A 169 -9.71 5.26 -9.73
C THR A 169 -8.21 5.36 -9.43
N PHE A 170 -7.89 5.31 -8.14
CA PHE A 170 -6.54 5.19 -7.59
C PHE A 170 -6.02 3.75 -7.72
#